data_AF-A0A924D337-F1
#
_entry.id   AF-A0A924D337-F1
#
_cell.length_a   1.000
_cell.length_b   1.000
_cell.length_c   1.000
_cell.angle_alpha   90.00
_cell.angle_beta   90.00
_cell.angle_gamma   90.00
#
_symmetry.space_group_name_H-M   'P 1'
#
loop_
_entity.id
_entity.type
_entity.pdbx_description
1 polymer ?
#
loop_
_entity_poly.entity_id
_entity_poly.type
_entity_poly.pdbx_seq_one_letter_code
_entity_poly.pdbx_strand_id
1 'polypeptide(L)'
;AELAFAARATASFPGAFPPARVGEIDTVVAERAAAWPGRAAFLARIFPGRALPEAATLIDGAVLNNRPFGPAIEALSRRPSHREVDRRFVYVDPKPGMHSDLPKDSMQLPGFFATVLRSLADIPRQQPINDNLAAIDTLSAHVRRLRYVVDGMTPEVDAAIERAVGLRVFMFKPTTERLAEWRSRAQSQAAREAGFAYAAYGQLKIAQIVEALAARLAGLGAVPLEAVRSAVWGHVRARGLDHPAQALAKGGPASDYVAFLRNFDLEFRLRRLRFLIRRVNTMTETATDDAARAGLEAMKAGLYAIVEPHQQRRQPDFFGPTMRQVAANSAADPAAALAALARGLGLEQLDDASDTAMVALFAGLPDRSQRNTLLRAYLGFPFFDIAMLPLLQGEGVDEFDEIKVDRLSPDDALSLRSVGGGKLKGAQFSAFGAFFSRAYREHDYLWGRLHGAERLIDIVASALPDGAMLPAETLAGIKRDAFRAIVDAEREKLTMVPELLAALDAALE
;
A
#
# COMPACT_ATOMS: atom_id res chain seq x y z
N ALA A 1 -11.97 12.91 -19.42
CA ALA A 1 -11.42 12.41 -20.70
C ALA A 1 -10.28 11.42 -20.48
N GLU A 2 -9.22 11.76 -19.73
CA GLU A 2 -8.05 10.88 -19.52
C GLU A 2 -8.39 9.47 -18.99
N LEU A 3 -9.15 9.39 -17.89
CA LEU A 3 -9.56 8.11 -17.31
C LEU A 3 -10.46 7.31 -18.27
N ALA A 4 -11.33 7.99 -19.02
CA ALA A 4 -12.20 7.36 -20.01
C ALA A 4 -11.39 6.78 -21.17
N PHE A 5 -10.36 7.48 -21.65
CA PHE A 5 -9.43 6.96 -22.65
C PHE A 5 -8.70 5.71 -22.14
N ALA A 6 -8.16 5.76 -20.92
CA ALA A 6 -7.49 4.62 -20.31
C ALA A 6 -8.43 3.40 -20.18
N ALA A 7 -9.66 3.62 -19.70
CA ALA A 7 -10.69 2.58 -19.59
C ALA A 7 -11.07 1.99 -20.95
N ARG A 8 -11.28 2.84 -21.97
CA ARG A 8 -11.59 2.41 -23.35
C ARG A 8 -10.43 1.62 -23.96
N ALA A 9 -9.19 2.07 -23.76
CA ALA A 9 -8.00 1.40 -24.26
C ALA A 9 -7.81 0.02 -23.63
N THR A 10 -7.88 -0.07 -22.29
CA THR A 10 -7.73 -1.36 -21.60
C THR A 10 -8.87 -2.34 -21.87
N ALA A 11 -10.03 -1.88 -22.36
CA ALA A 11 -11.16 -2.73 -22.75
C ALA A 11 -11.18 -3.12 -24.24
N SER A 12 -10.16 -2.75 -25.02
CA SER A 12 -10.09 -2.97 -26.47
C SER A 12 -9.69 -4.40 -26.84
N PHE A 13 -10.46 -5.39 -26.36
CA PHE A 13 -10.15 -6.80 -26.55
C PHE A 13 -10.33 -7.20 -28.03
N PRO A 14 -9.28 -7.70 -28.71
CA PRO A 14 -9.36 -8.08 -30.12
C PRO A 14 -10.48 -9.10 -30.39
N GLY A 15 -11.30 -8.81 -31.40
CA GLY A 15 -12.46 -9.62 -31.78
C GLY A 15 -13.75 -9.26 -31.03
N ALA A 16 -13.68 -8.65 -29.85
CA ALA A 16 -14.86 -8.14 -29.14
C ALA A 16 -15.08 -6.65 -29.38
N PHE A 17 -14.01 -5.86 -29.37
CA PHE A 17 -14.05 -4.41 -29.51
C PHE A 17 -13.00 -3.93 -30.51
N PRO A 18 -13.27 -2.84 -31.24
CA PRO A 18 -12.26 -2.24 -32.09
C PRO A 18 -11.11 -1.66 -31.24
N PRO A 19 -9.88 -1.64 -31.78
CA PRO A 19 -8.76 -0.97 -31.13
C PRO A 19 -9.08 0.49 -30.78
N ALA A 20 -8.62 0.94 -29.61
CA ALA A 20 -8.88 2.30 -29.15
C ALA A 20 -7.95 3.33 -29.78
N ARG A 21 -8.49 4.50 -30.09
CA ARG A 21 -7.78 5.71 -30.52
C ARG A 21 -8.25 6.92 -29.72
N VAL A 22 -7.36 7.88 -29.49
CA VAL A 22 -7.71 9.10 -28.72
C VAL A 22 -8.83 9.90 -29.39
N GLY A 23 -8.90 9.85 -30.73
CA GLY A 23 -9.95 10.53 -31.50
C GLY A 23 -11.37 10.11 -31.11
N GLU A 24 -11.59 8.88 -30.63
CA GLU A 24 -12.89 8.45 -30.11
C GLU A 24 -13.33 9.30 -28.90
N ILE A 25 -12.37 9.62 -28.03
CA ILE A 25 -12.62 10.44 -26.83
C ILE A 25 -12.81 11.90 -27.21
N ASP A 26 -12.09 12.38 -28.21
CA ASP A 26 -12.28 13.74 -28.74
C ASP A 26 -13.71 13.94 -29.26
N THR A 27 -14.24 12.97 -30.00
CA THR A 27 -15.63 12.98 -30.46
C THR A 27 -16.62 13.02 -29.30
N VAL A 28 -16.46 12.15 -28.30
CA VAL A 28 -17.37 12.11 -27.13
C VAL A 28 -17.30 13.41 -26.31
N VAL A 29 -16.11 14.02 -26.19
CA VAL A 29 -15.94 15.31 -25.51
C VAL A 29 -16.68 16.42 -26.29
N ALA A 30 -16.57 16.42 -27.61
CA ALA A 30 -17.27 17.38 -28.47
C ALA A 30 -18.80 17.21 -28.41
N GLU A 31 -19.31 15.98 -28.49
CA GLU A 31 -20.75 15.68 -28.40
C GLU A 31 -21.36 16.13 -27.07
N ARG A 32 -20.58 16.07 -25.98
CA ARG A 32 -20.99 16.53 -24.65
C ARG A 32 -20.77 18.03 -24.43
N ALA A 33 -20.32 18.78 -25.45
CA ALA A 33 -19.91 20.18 -25.34
C ALA A 33 -18.94 20.43 -24.17
N ALA A 34 -18.06 19.45 -23.89
CA ALA A 34 -17.08 19.53 -22.82
C ALA A 34 -15.71 19.97 -23.35
N ALA A 35 -14.81 20.40 -22.44
CA ALA A 35 -13.43 20.72 -22.77
C ALA A 35 -12.47 19.66 -22.21
N TRP A 36 -11.34 19.46 -22.88
CA TRP A 36 -10.20 18.68 -22.36
C TRP A 36 -8.90 19.50 -22.37
N PRO A 37 -8.74 20.47 -21.45
CA PRO A 37 -7.61 21.40 -21.48
C PRO A 37 -6.23 20.73 -21.38
N GLY A 38 -6.13 19.62 -20.65
CA GLY A 38 -4.88 18.87 -20.44
C GLY A 38 -4.49 17.90 -21.57
N ARG A 39 -5.26 17.83 -22.67
CA ARG A 39 -5.08 16.79 -23.71
C ARG A 39 -3.65 16.68 -24.24
N ALA A 40 -3.03 17.80 -24.62
CA ALA A 40 -1.68 17.81 -25.19
C ALA A 40 -0.63 17.33 -24.17
N ALA A 41 -0.69 17.84 -22.94
CA ALA A 41 0.20 17.42 -21.85
C ALA A 41 0.02 15.94 -21.50
N PHE A 42 -1.23 15.45 -21.51
CA PHE A 42 -1.55 14.04 -21.30
C PHE A 42 -0.92 13.15 -22.38
N LEU A 43 -1.11 13.49 -23.66
CA LEU A 43 -0.55 12.72 -24.77
C LEU A 43 0.98 12.70 -24.76
N ALA A 44 1.62 13.83 -24.48
CA ALA A 44 3.08 13.91 -24.33
C ALA A 44 3.59 13.03 -23.19
N ARG A 45 2.84 12.94 -22.07
CA ARG A 45 3.18 12.12 -20.91
C ARG A 45 3.06 10.62 -21.18
N ILE A 46 2.00 10.17 -21.88
CA ILE A 46 1.75 8.73 -22.07
C ILE A 46 2.40 8.16 -23.35
N PHE A 47 2.76 9.01 -24.31
CA PHE A 47 3.47 8.62 -25.54
C PHE A 47 4.78 9.40 -25.70
N PRO A 48 5.74 9.27 -24.76
CA PRO A 48 6.99 10.03 -24.82
C PRO A 48 7.75 9.72 -26.11
N GLY A 49 8.21 10.76 -26.80
CA GLY A 49 9.02 10.66 -28.02
C GLY A 49 8.26 10.29 -29.31
N ARG A 50 6.92 10.22 -29.28
CA ARG A 50 6.11 9.88 -30.46
C ARG A 50 5.68 11.14 -31.22
N ALA A 51 6.00 11.22 -32.51
CA ALA A 51 5.72 12.40 -33.34
C ALA A 51 4.22 12.62 -33.61
N LEU A 52 3.42 11.55 -33.71
CA LEU A 52 1.96 11.60 -33.91
C LEU A 52 1.24 10.69 -32.89
N PRO A 53 1.08 11.15 -31.64
CA PRO A 53 0.40 10.39 -30.58
C PRO A 53 -1.03 10.00 -30.94
N GLU A 54 -1.73 10.84 -31.71
CA GLU A 54 -3.14 10.65 -32.07
C GLU A 54 -3.37 9.45 -33.01
N ALA A 55 -2.36 9.07 -33.79
CA ALA A 55 -2.41 7.92 -34.68
C ALA A 55 -2.18 6.58 -33.95
N ALA A 56 -1.79 6.64 -32.67
CA ALA A 56 -1.57 5.44 -31.88
C ALA A 56 -2.86 4.64 -31.75
N THR A 57 -2.78 3.36 -32.12
CA THR A 57 -3.86 2.41 -31.99
C THR A 57 -3.54 1.48 -30.82
N LEU A 58 -4.43 1.42 -29.83
CA LEU A 58 -4.25 0.66 -28.60
C LEU A 58 -5.15 -0.58 -28.58
N ILE A 59 -4.64 -1.68 -28.06
CA ILE A 59 -5.39 -2.92 -27.80
C ILE A 59 -5.30 -3.25 -26.32
N ASP A 60 -6.17 -4.16 -25.86
CA ASP A 60 -6.20 -4.63 -24.48
C ASP A 60 -4.83 -5.13 -24.00
N GLY A 61 -4.46 -4.73 -22.77
CA GLY A 61 -3.18 -5.10 -22.15
C GLY A 61 -3.02 -6.60 -21.89
N ALA A 62 -4.11 -7.35 -21.75
CA ALA A 62 -4.10 -8.81 -21.57
C ALA A 62 -3.55 -9.57 -22.79
N VAL A 63 -3.42 -8.91 -23.94
CA VAL A 63 -2.81 -9.48 -25.15
C VAL A 63 -1.28 -9.57 -25.04
N LEU A 64 -0.65 -8.60 -24.35
CA LEU A 64 0.81 -8.47 -24.29
C LEU A 64 1.39 -8.80 -22.89
N ASN A 65 0.61 -8.60 -21.83
CA ASN A 65 1.06 -8.82 -20.47
C ASN A 65 0.05 -9.69 -19.70
N ASN A 66 0.38 -10.97 -19.56
CA ASN A 66 -0.43 -11.96 -18.86
C ASN A 66 -0.07 -12.05 -17.35
N ARG A 67 0.57 -11.03 -16.78
CA ARG A 67 0.77 -10.90 -15.32
C ARG A 67 -0.19 -9.85 -14.76
N PRO A 68 -1.47 -10.19 -14.53
CA PRO A 68 -2.49 -9.20 -14.17
C PRO A 68 -2.20 -8.52 -12.82
N PHE A 69 -1.43 -9.15 -11.93
CA PHE A 69 -1.26 -8.69 -10.54
C PHE A 69 0.14 -8.13 -10.21
N GLY A 70 1.17 -8.46 -10.98
CA GLY A 70 2.56 -8.03 -10.71
C GLY A 70 2.70 -6.50 -10.57
N PRO A 71 2.20 -5.70 -11.53
CA PRO A 71 2.23 -4.24 -11.41
C PRO A 71 1.43 -3.70 -10.21
N ALA A 72 0.36 -4.38 -9.80
CA ALA A 72 -0.43 -3.99 -8.63
C ALA A 72 0.33 -4.27 -7.32
N ILE A 73 1.02 -5.42 -7.22
CA ILE A 73 1.90 -5.77 -6.10
C ILE A 73 3.07 -4.79 -6.00
N GLU A 74 3.71 -4.45 -7.12
CA GLU A 74 4.80 -3.46 -7.14
C GLU A 74 4.31 -2.06 -6.73
N ALA A 75 3.09 -1.69 -7.11
CA ALA A 75 2.48 -0.43 -6.70
C ALA A 75 2.16 -0.38 -5.20
N LEU A 76 1.86 -1.51 -4.56
CA LEU A 76 1.61 -1.60 -3.12
C LEU A 76 2.86 -1.19 -2.33
N SER A 77 4.04 -1.69 -2.72
CA SER A 77 5.32 -1.35 -2.11
C SER A 77 5.66 0.15 -2.20
N ARG A 78 5.09 0.86 -3.19
CA ARG A 78 5.36 2.27 -3.47
C ARG A 78 4.33 3.24 -2.89
N ARG A 79 3.26 2.72 -2.27
CA ARG A 79 2.15 3.52 -1.71
C ARG A 79 2.01 3.26 -0.21
N PRO A 80 2.84 3.89 0.64
CA PRO A 80 2.64 3.83 2.07
C PRO A 80 1.32 4.54 2.47
N SER A 81 0.66 4.03 3.51
CA SER A 81 -0.59 4.57 4.02
C SER A 81 -0.30 5.75 4.96
N HIS A 82 -1.15 6.77 4.88
CA HIS A 82 -1.06 7.99 5.70
C HIS A 82 -2.07 8.01 6.86
N ARG A 83 -2.88 6.95 6.95
CA ARG A 83 -3.93 6.70 7.94
C ARG A 83 -4.11 5.20 8.06
N GLU A 84 -4.92 4.76 9.00
CA GLU A 84 -5.25 3.34 9.10
C GLU A 84 -5.93 2.88 7.81
N VAL A 85 -5.49 1.73 7.32
CA VAL A 85 -6.01 1.12 6.11
C VAL A 85 -6.14 -0.39 6.33
N ASP A 86 -7.24 -0.95 5.85
CA ASP A 86 -7.38 -2.39 5.64
C ASP A 86 -6.98 -2.67 4.18
N ARG A 87 -5.76 -3.20 3.98
CA ARG A 87 -5.21 -3.43 2.63
C ARG A 87 -5.72 -4.74 2.07
N ARG A 88 -6.43 -4.67 0.95
CA ARG A 88 -7.03 -5.83 0.28
C ARG A 88 -6.61 -5.92 -1.16
N PHE A 89 -6.21 -7.11 -1.58
CA PHE A 89 -6.07 -7.47 -2.98
C PHE A 89 -7.38 -8.12 -3.46
N VAL A 90 -8.16 -7.38 -4.24
CA VAL A 90 -9.47 -7.83 -4.73
C VAL A 90 -9.34 -8.22 -6.20
N TYR A 91 -9.70 -9.45 -6.55
CA TYR A 91 -9.69 -9.93 -7.94
C TYR A 91 -11.05 -10.49 -8.37
N VAL A 92 -11.34 -10.39 -9.66
CA VAL A 92 -12.58 -10.91 -10.26
C VAL A 92 -12.32 -12.30 -10.85
N ASP A 93 -13.11 -13.28 -10.41
CA ASP A 93 -13.11 -14.64 -10.94
C ASP A 93 -14.49 -14.94 -11.55
N PRO A 94 -14.66 -14.77 -12.87
CA PRO A 94 -15.95 -14.97 -13.53
C PRO A 94 -16.30 -16.46 -13.73
N LYS A 95 -15.38 -17.39 -13.42
CA LYS A 95 -15.54 -18.83 -13.69
C LYS A 95 -14.88 -19.71 -12.61
N PRO A 96 -15.42 -19.69 -11.39
CA PRO A 96 -14.95 -20.59 -10.35
C PRO A 96 -15.20 -22.06 -10.78
N GLY A 97 -14.19 -22.92 -10.67
CA GLY A 97 -14.37 -24.38 -10.80
C GLY A 97 -14.48 -24.97 -12.21
N MET A 98 -14.29 -24.22 -13.31
CA MET A 98 -14.02 -24.85 -14.63
C MET A 98 -12.58 -25.37 -14.67
N HIS A 99 -12.35 -26.44 -13.90
CA HIS A 99 -11.24 -27.35 -14.13
C HIS A 99 -11.41 -27.93 -15.53
N SER A 100 -10.32 -27.89 -16.29
CA SER A 100 -10.27 -28.33 -17.68
C SER A 100 -10.69 -29.79 -17.83
N ASP A 101 -11.95 -30.04 -18.20
CA ASP A 101 -12.42 -31.29 -18.81
C ASP A 101 -13.58 -30.97 -19.77
N LEU A 102 -13.25 -30.35 -20.90
CA LEU A 102 -14.14 -30.37 -22.07
C LEU A 102 -13.61 -31.43 -23.05
N PRO A 103 -14.44 -32.39 -23.50
CA PRO A 103 -14.09 -33.27 -24.61
C PRO A 103 -13.76 -32.42 -25.85
N LYS A 104 -12.67 -32.77 -26.53
CA LYS A 104 -12.12 -32.02 -27.68
C LYS A 104 -13.01 -31.95 -28.93
N ASP A 105 -14.19 -32.56 -28.94
CA ASP A 105 -15.06 -32.61 -30.12
C ASP A 105 -16.46 -32.11 -29.80
N SER A 106 -16.71 -30.83 -30.08
CA SER A 106 -17.95 -30.32 -30.71
C SER A 106 -18.08 -28.79 -30.55
N MET A 107 -17.45 -28.02 -31.45
CA MET A 107 -18.02 -26.74 -31.93
C MET A 107 -17.18 -26.14 -33.05
N GLN A 108 -17.76 -26.06 -34.25
CA GLN A 108 -17.22 -25.24 -35.34
C GLN A 108 -17.56 -23.77 -35.06
N LEU A 109 -16.56 -22.99 -34.64
CA LEU A 109 -16.64 -21.52 -34.65
C LEU A 109 -16.46 -21.01 -36.10
N PRO A 110 -17.15 -19.92 -36.50
CA PRO A 110 -16.91 -19.26 -37.79
C PRO A 110 -15.46 -18.81 -37.97
N GLY A 111 -14.90 -19.04 -39.17
CA GLY A 111 -13.44 -19.09 -39.43
C GLY A 111 -12.60 -17.89 -39.01
N PHE A 112 -13.12 -16.66 -39.06
CA PHE A 112 -12.36 -15.46 -38.68
C PHE A 112 -11.99 -15.43 -37.18
N PHE A 113 -12.91 -15.84 -36.31
CA PHE A 113 -12.69 -15.84 -34.86
C PHE A 113 -11.82 -17.00 -34.39
N ALA A 114 -11.89 -18.15 -35.08
CA ALA A 114 -11.00 -19.27 -34.84
C ALA A 114 -9.53 -18.88 -35.10
N THR A 115 -9.26 -18.09 -36.15
CA THR A 115 -7.90 -17.61 -36.46
C THR A 115 -7.39 -16.60 -35.43
N VAL A 116 -8.23 -15.64 -34.99
CA VAL A 116 -7.88 -14.67 -33.95
C VAL A 116 -7.67 -15.37 -32.60
N LEU A 117 -8.55 -16.30 -32.20
CA LEU A 117 -8.36 -17.09 -30.97
C LEU A 117 -7.13 -17.98 -31.05
N ARG A 118 -6.84 -18.63 -32.17
CA ARG A 118 -5.65 -19.49 -32.31
C ARG A 118 -4.34 -18.70 -32.21
N SER A 119 -4.33 -17.43 -32.63
CA SER A 119 -3.20 -16.52 -32.43
C SER A 119 -3.02 -16.04 -30.98
N LEU A 120 -4.06 -16.19 -30.13
CA LEU A 120 -4.09 -15.73 -28.74
C LEU A 120 -4.15 -16.88 -27.70
N ALA A 121 -4.42 -18.11 -28.14
CA ALA A 121 -4.67 -19.29 -27.30
C ALA A 121 -3.40 -19.96 -26.75
N ASP A 122 -2.22 -19.60 -27.26
CA ASP A 122 -0.93 -20.10 -26.75
C ASP A 122 -0.48 -19.41 -25.44
N ILE A 123 -1.32 -18.56 -24.83
CA ILE A 123 -1.02 -17.83 -23.60
C ILE A 123 -1.83 -18.42 -22.41
N PRO A 124 -1.23 -19.27 -21.56
CA PRO A 124 -1.93 -19.85 -20.41
C PRO A 124 -2.20 -18.81 -19.32
N ARG A 125 -3.48 -18.45 -19.12
CA ARG A 125 -3.95 -17.38 -18.21
C ARG A 125 -3.98 -17.74 -16.72
N GLN A 126 -3.90 -19.01 -16.35
CA GLN A 126 -4.18 -19.48 -14.98
C GLN A 126 -2.95 -19.59 -14.07
N GLN A 127 -1.80 -19.99 -14.61
CA GLN A 127 -0.53 -20.09 -13.83
C GLN A 127 -0.13 -18.77 -13.13
N PRO A 128 -0.26 -17.59 -13.77
CA PRO A 128 0.16 -16.34 -13.15
C PRO A 128 -0.68 -15.94 -11.92
N ILE A 129 -1.95 -16.33 -11.83
CA ILE A 129 -2.81 -15.93 -10.70
C ILE A 129 -2.39 -16.67 -9.43
N ASN A 130 -2.19 -18.00 -9.52
CA ASN A 130 -1.76 -18.81 -8.38
C ASN A 130 -0.40 -18.38 -7.85
N ASP A 131 0.57 -18.09 -8.74
CA ASP A 131 1.91 -17.64 -8.35
C ASP A 131 1.85 -16.28 -7.62
N ASN A 132 0.99 -15.37 -8.06
CA ASN A 132 0.81 -14.05 -7.42
C ASN A 132 0.06 -14.15 -6.08
N LEU A 133 -0.96 -15.02 -5.97
CA LEU A 133 -1.63 -15.29 -4.69
C LEU A 133 -0.67 -15.94 -3.68
N ALA A 134 0.16 -16.87 -4.14
CA ALA A 134 1.23 -17.46 -3.32
C ALA A 134 2.26 -16.41 -2.88
N ALA A 135 2.57 -15.41 -3.72
CA ALA A 135 3.44 -14.30 -3.33
C ALA A 135 2.82 -13.43 -2.21
N ILE A 136 1.51 -13.15 -2.28
CA ILE A 136 0.80 -12.42 -1.22
C ILE A 136 0.75 -13.25 0.07
N ASP A 137 0.43 -14.54 0.00
CA ASP A 137 0.43 -15.40 1.20
C ASP A 137 1.83 -15.54 1.81
N THR A 138 2.88 -15.62 0.99
CA THR A 138 4.28 -15.61 1.46
C THR A 138 4.60 -14.34 2.23
N LEU A 139 4.20 -13.18 1.70
CA LEU A 139 4.35 -11.88 2.35
C LEU A 139 3.60 -11.82 3.68
N SER A 140 2.33 -12.24 3.69
CA SER A 140 1.48 -12.28 4.90
C SER A 140 2.03 -13.24 5.96
N ALA A 141 2.52 -14.42 5.55
CA ALA A 141 3.19 -15.37 6.44
C ALA A 141 4.50 -14.81 7.00
N HIS A 142 5.26 -14.06 6.20
CA HIS A 142 6.45 -13.35 6.67
C HIS A 142 6.09 -12.30 7.74
N VAL A 143 5.07 -11.47 7.51
CA VAL A 143 4.57 -10.50 8.51
C VAL A 143 4.16 -11.19 9.82
N ARG A 144 3.43 -12.31 9.76
CA ARG A 144 3.05 -13.09 10.96
C ARG A 144 4.26 -13.61 11.73
N ARG A 145 5.30 -14.13 11.05
CA ARG A 145 6.54 -14.57 11.69
C ARG A 145 7.28 -13.41 12.37
N LEU A 146 7.34 -12.26 11.72
CA LEU A 146 7.97 -11.07 12.29
C LEU A 146 7.24 -10.58 13.54
N ARG A 147 5.90 -10.61 13.55
CA ARG A 147 5.08 -10.29 14.74
C ARG A 147 5.39 -11.24 15.91
N TYR A 148 5.47 -12.54 15.65
CA TYR A 148 5.83 -13.54 16.67
C TYR A 148 7.19 -13.24 17.32
N VAL A 149 8.20 -12.83 16.54
CA VAL A 149 9.52 -12.43 17.07
C VAL A 149 9.40 -11.18 17.94
N VAL A 150 8.69 -10.14 17.49
CA VAL A 150 8.48 -8.90 18.25
C VAL A 150 7.78 -9.17 19.58
N ASP A 151 6.70 -9.95 19.56
CA ASP A 151 5.94 -10.30 20.77
C ASP A 151 6.81 -11.10 21.74
N GLY A 152 7.60 -12.06 21.23
CA GLY A 152 8.52 -12.85 22.03
C GLY A 152 9.66 -12.05 22.67
N MET A 153 10.12 -10.95 22.05
CA MET A 153 11.17 -10.07 22.58
C MET A 153 10.66 -9.04 23.60
N THR A 154 9.34 -8.80 23.65
CA THR A 154 8.77 -7.71 24.43
C THR A 154 9.13 -7.75 25.93
N PRO A 155 9.09 -8.91 26.63
CA PRO A 155 9.46 -8.98 28.05
C PRO A 155 10.91 -8.56 28.33
N GLU A 156 11.87 -9.01 27.51
CA GLU A 156 13.29 -8.67 27.65
C GLU A 156 13.54 -7.20 27.35
N VAL A 157 12.87 -6.65 26.33
CA VAL A 157 12.94 -5.24 25.96
C VAL A 157 12.39 -4.36 27.09
N ASP A 158 11.26 -4.74 27.68
CA ASP A 158 10.67 -4.02 28.82
C ASP A 158 11.63 -3.97 30.01
N ALA A 159 12.30 -5.08 30.33
CA ALA A 159 13.32 -5.13 31.37
C ALA A 159 14.55 -4.27 31.03
N ALA A 160 14.94 -4.22 29.75
CA ALA A 160 16.06 -3.39 29.29
C ALA A 160 15.76 -1.89 29.39
N ILE A 161 14.54 -1.48 29.05
CA ILE A 161 14.07 -0.10 29.23
C ILE A 161 14.11 0.27 30.71
N GLU A 162 13.62 -0.60 31.59
CA GLU A 162 13.67 -0.36 33.04
C GLU A 162 15.10 -0.17 33.56
N ARG A 163 16.06 -0.96 33.08
CA ARG A 163 17.49 -0.76 33.38
C ARG A 163 18.01 0.58 32.85
N ALA A 164 17.57 1.01 31.66
CA ALA A 164 18.07 2.22 31.01
C ALA A 164 17.54 3.53 31.63
N VAL A 165 16.24 3.58 31.97
CA VAL A 165 15.57 4.82 32.39
C VAL A 165 15.05 4.77 33.83
N GLY A 166 14.95 3.59 34.43
CA GLY A 166 14.54 3.37 35.82
C GLY A 166 13.03 3.17 36.02
N LEU A 167 12.66 2.29 36.96
CA LEU A 167 11.26 1.94 37.28
C LEU A 167 10.36 3.14 37.61
N ARG A 168 10.92 4.18 38.25
CA ARG A 168 10.16 5.36 38.70
C ARG A 168 9.66 6.22 37.55
N VAL A 169 10.18 6.04 36.33
CA VAL A 169 9.76 6.78 35.12
C VAL A 169 8.28 6.56 34.82
N PHE A 170 7.79 5.34 34.97
CA PHE A 170 6.40 4.96 34.67
C PHE A 170 5.39 5.36 35.76
N MET A 171 5.82 6.18 36.72
CA MET A 171 4.98 6.78 37.75
C MET A 171 4.53 8.20 37.42
N PHE A 172 5.20 8.87 36.50
CA PHE A 172 4.94 10.27 36.18
C PHE A 172 4.63 10.46 34.70
N LYS A 173 3.94 11.55 34.36
CA LYS A 173 3.79 11.96 32.96
C LYS A 173 5.15 12.45 32.44
N PRO A 174 5.55 12.11 31.20
CA PRO A 174 6.79 12.60 30.61
C PRO A 174 6.77 14.13 30.46
N THR A 175 7.95 14.74 30.49
CA THR A 175 8.18 16.10 29.93
C THR A 175 8.99 15.95 28.65
N THR A 176 9.08 17.01 27.85
CA THR A 176 9.86 17.06 26.60
C THR A 176 11.32 16.71 26.83
N GLU A 177 11.94 17.32 27.84
CA GLU A 177 13.36 17.13 28.16
C GLU A 177 13.62 15.69 28.62
N ARG A 178 12.73 15.16 29.48
CA ARG A 178 12.83 13.80 29.98
C ARG A 178 12.62 12.77 28.89
N LEU A 179 11.68 12.99 27.98
CA LEU A 179 11.43 12.08 26.86
C LEU A 179 12.66 12.00 25.95
N ALA A 180 13.24 13.15 25.57
CA ALA A 180 14.47 13.20 24.78
C ALA A 180 15.63 12.47 25.47
N GLU A 181 15.82 12.70 26.76
CA GLU A 181 16.84 12.02 27.56
C GLU A 181 16.62 10.50 27.59
N TRP A 182 15.39 10.04 27.84
CA TRP A 182 15.04 8.62 27.88
C TRP A 182 15.26 7.93 26.54
N ARG A 183 14.91 8.59 25.42
CA ARG A 183 15.20 8.08 24.06
C ARG A 183 16.69 7.86 23.88
N SER A 184 17.52 8.84 24.26
CA SER A 184 18.97 8.74 24.14
C SER A 184 19.53 7.59 24.98
N ARG A 185 19.05 7.43 26.22
CA ARG A 185 19.46 6.33 27.11
C ARG A 185 19.03 4.96 26.58
N ALA A 186 17.78 4.83 26.11
CA ALA A 186 17.25 3.59 25.55
C ALA A 186 18.00 3.17 24.27
N GLN A 187 18.28 4.12 23.37
CA GLN A 187 19.10 3.87 22.17
C GLN A 187 20.50 3.37 22.54
N SER A 188 21.14 4.02 23.52
CA SER A 188 22.46 3.63 24.00
C SER A 188 22.45 2.24 24.65
N GLN A 189 21.39 1.92 25.39
CA GLN A 189 21.22 0.60 26.00
C GLN A 189 21.03 -0.47 24.94
N ALA A 190 20.17 -0.23 23.94
CA ALA A 190 19.92 -1.15 22.84
C ALA A 190 21.20 -1.47 22.07
N ALA A 191 22.04 -0.45 21.80
CA ALA A 191 23.32 -0.64 21.14
C ALA A 191 24.30 -1.50 21.96
N ARG A 192 24.32 -1.32 23.29
CA ARG A 192 25.17 -2.11 24.18
C ARG A 192 24.69 -3.56 24.30
N GLU A 193 23.40 -3.79 24.55
CA GLU A 193 22.85 -5.13 24.76
C GLU A 193 22.84 -5.97 23.48
N ALA A 194 22.73 -5.35 22.31
CA ALA A 194 22.85 -6.04 21.03
C ALA A 194 24.27 -6.59 20.77
N GLY A 195 25.29 -6.12 21.49
CA GLY A 195 26.66 -6.62 21.38
C GLY A 195 27.18 -6.59 19.94
N PHE A 196 27.74 -7.71 19.47
CA PHE A 196 28.30 -7.82 18.12
C PHE A 196 27.26 -7.60 17.02
N ALA A 197 25.98 -7.91 17.26
CA ALA A 197 24.91 -7.75 16.28
C ALA A 197 24.66 -6.27 15.92
N TYR A 198 24.98 -5.35 16.84
CA TYR A 198 24.88 -3.92 16.56
C TYR A 198 25.81 -3.48 15.43
N ALA A 199 26.99 -4.10 15.30
CA ALA A 199 27.92 -3.76 14.23
C ALA A 199 27.31 -4.03 12.85
N ALA A 200 26.69 -5.20 12.67
CA ALA A 200 25.99 -5.55 11.43
C ALA A 200 24.79 -4.63 11.18
N TYR A 201 23.97 -4.38 12.20
CA TYR A 201 22.84 -3.44 12.11
C TYR A 201 23.28 -2.03 11.71
N GLY A 202 24.31 -1.48 12.36
CA GLY A 202 24.82 -0.14 12.05
C GLY A 202 25.37 -0.03 10.64
N GLN A 203 26.07 -1.07 10.16
CA GLN A 203 26.59 -1.12 8.78
C GLN A 203 25.45 -1.09 7.76
N LEU A 204 24.44 -1.93 8.00
CA LEU A 204 23.25 -2.00 7.16
C LEU A 204 22.53 -0.66 7.07
N LYS A 205 22.36 -0.04 8.23
CA LYS A 205 21.67 1.23 8.38
C LYS A 205 22.37 2.36 7.64
N ILE A 206 23.70 2.45 7.75
CA ILE A 206 24.49 3.43 7.00
C ILE A 206 24.37 3.18 5.50
N ALA A 207 24.52 1.93 5.06
CA ALA A 207 24.40 1.62 3.64
C ALA A 207 23.04 2.04 3.06
N GLN A 208 21.94 1.72 3.75
CA GLN A 208 20.60 2.11 3.33
C GLN A 208 20.42 3.63 3.27
N ILE A 209 20.90 4.35 4.30
CA ILE A 209 20.82 5.82 4.33
C ILE A 209 21.64 6.41 3.19
N VAL A 210 22.89 5.97 3.00
CA VAL A 210 23.79 6.52 1.98
C VAL A 210 23.25 6.28 0.57
N GLU A 211 22.73 5.09 0.26
CA GLU A 211 22.08 4.81 -1.02
C GLU A 211 20.84 5.69 -1.24
N ALA A 212 20.01 5.87 -0.21
CA ALA A 212 18.84 6.74 -0.30
C ALA A 212 19.23 8.21 -0.51
N LEU A 213 20.29 8.70 0.13
CA LEU A 213 20.82 10.05 -0.05
C LEU A 213 21.39 10.24 -1.46
N ALA A 214 22.15 9.28 -1.97
CA ALA A 214 22.69 9.32 -3.32
C ALA A 214 21.57 9.36 -4.37
N ALA A 215 20.57 8.49 -4.25
CA ALA A 215 19.40 8.47 -5.12
C ALA A 215 18.62 9.79 -5.07
N ARG A 216 18.42 10.34 -3.87
CA ARG A 216 17.71 11.61 -3.69
C ARG A 216 18.47 12.78 -4.30
N LEU A 217 19.77 12.90 -4.06
CA LEU A 217 20.60 13.97 -4.62
C LEU A 217 20.67 13.86 -6.15
N ALA A 218 20.87 12.66 -6.70
CA ALA A 218 20.86 12.42 -8.13
C ALA A 218 19.52 12.83 -8.77
N GLY A 219 18.39 12.44 -8.17
CA GLY A 219 17.06 12.80 -8.65
C GLY A 219 16.76 14.30 -8.56
N LEU A 220 17.15 14.98 -7.48
CA LEU A 220 16.95 16.42 -7.31
C LEU A 220 17.83 17.25 -8.25
N GLY A 221 19.08 16.83 -8.46
CA GLY A 221 20.05 17.50 -9.31
C GLY A 221 19.97 17.15 -10.79
N ALA A 222 19.18 16.13 -11.16
CA ALA A 222 19.16 15.52 -12.49
C ALA A 222 20.55 15.07 -12.97
N VAL A 223 21.34 14.48 -12.06
CA VAL A 223 22.71 14.00 -12.29
C VAL A 223 22.73 12.46 -12.30
N PRO A 224 23.62 11.79 -13.07
CA PRO A 224 23.74 10.34 -13.06
C PRO A 224 23.99 9.77 -11.65
N LEU A 225 23.18 8.78 -11.27
CA LEU A 225 23.22 8.17 -9.93
C LEU A 225 24.60 7.65 -9.55
N GLU A 226 25.29 6.94 -10.43
CA GLU A 226 26.59 6.33 -10.10
C GLU A 226 27.66 7.37 -9.71
N ALA A 227 27.67 8.54 -10.36
CA ALA A 227 28.61 9.60 -10.05
C ALA A 227 28.36 10.16 -8.64
N VAL A 228 27.09 10.42 -8.31
CA VAL A 228 26.68 10.91 -6.99
C VAL A 228 26.92 9.83 -5.92
N ARG A 229 26.55 8.58 -6.20
CA ARG A 229 26.77 7.44 -5.30
C ARG A 229 28.24 7.31 -4.93
N SER A 230 29.13 7.30 -5.92
CA SER A 230 30.58 7.19 -5.69
C SER A 230 31.10 8.33 -4.81
N ALA A 231 30.70 9.58 -5.11
CA ALA A 231 31.11 10.76 -4.34
C ALA A 231 30.62 10.74 -2.89
N VAL A 232 29.33 10.42 -2.68
CA VAL A 232 28.73 10.36 -1.33
C VAL A 232 29.38 9.25 -0.51
N TRP A 233 29.56 8.06 -1.08
CA TRP A 233 30.27 6.96 -0.39
C TRP A 233 31.73 7.31 -0.09
N GLY A 234 32.42 7.98 -1.02
CA GLY A 234 33.77 8.48 -0.80
C GLY A 234 33.83 9.43 0.40
N HIS A 235 32.88 10.35 0.51
CA HIS A 235 32.78 11.28 1.65
C HIS A 235 32.50 10.56 2.97
N VAL A 236 31.56 9.60 2.97
CA VAL A 236 31.18 8.81 4.17
C VAL A 236 32.39 8.04 4.70
N ARG A 237 33.14 7.36 3.82
CA ARG A 237 34.36 6.62 4.18
C ARG A 237 35.47 7.53 4.67
N ALA A 238 35.68 8.68 4.03
CA ALA A 238 36.70 9.64 4.45
C ALA A 238 36.46 10.17 5.87
N ARG A 239 35.21 10.17 6.34
CA ARG A 239 34.82 10.51 7.71
C ARG A 239 34.74 9.32 8.67
N GLY A 240 34.99 8.09 8.21
CA GLY A 240 34.90 6.86 9.00
C GLY A 240 33.50 6.53 9.49
N LEU A 241 32.46 7.04 8.82
CA LEU A 241 31.06 6.84 9.20
C LEU A 241 30.56 5.41 8.90
N ASP A 242 31.27 4.68 8.04
CA ASP A 242 31.06 3.27 7.70
C ASP A 242 31.73 2.31 8.71
N HIS A 243 32.16 2.79 9.88
CA HIS A 243 32.66 1.98 10.98
C HIS A 243 31.89 2.26 12.29
N PRO A 244 30.58 1.94 12.34
CA PRO A 244 29.67 2.36 13.41
C PRO A 244 30.10 1.91 14.80
N ALA A 245 30.58 0.66 14.94
CA ALA A 245 31.05 0.14 16.21
C ALA A 245 32.26 0.90 16.76
N GLN A 246 33.21 1.27 15.89
CA GLN A 246 34.40 2.03 16.28
C GLN A 246 34.05 3.48 16.63
N ALA A 247 33.14 4.09 15.86
CA ALA A 247 32.67 5.45 16.11
C ALA A 247 31.95 5.55 17.48
N LEU A 248 31.09 4.58 17.80
CA LEU A 248 30.42 4.50 19.10
C LEU A 248 31.39 4.23 20.25
N ALA A 249 32.39 3.37 20.05
CA ALA A 249 33.39 3.10 21.08
C ALA A 249 34.22 4.36 21.44
N LYS A 250 34.49 5.24 20.46
CA LYS A 250 35.28 6.46 20.67
C LYS A 250 34.45 7.64 21.20
N GLY A 251 33.27 7.88 20.61
CA GLY A 251 32.50 9.10 20.86
C GLY A 251 31.12 8.88 21.49
N GLY A 252 30.67 7.63 21.63
CA GLY A 252 29.36 7.30 22.18
C GLY A 252 28.22 8.07 21.50
N PRO A 253 27.25 8.61 22.26
CA PRO A 253 26.16 9.43 21.74
C PRO A 253 26.59 10.73 21.02
N ALA A 254 27.80 11.22 21.29
CA ALA A 254 28.35 12.43 20.69
C ALA A 254 29.21 12.14 19.44
N SER A 255 29.25 10.89 18.97
CA SER A 255 30.03 10.51 17.79
C SER A 255 29.46 11.08 16.50
N ASP A 256 30.33 11.31 15.51
CA ASP A 256 29.98 11.71 14.15
C ASP A 256 28.98 10.74 13.48
N TYR A 257 29.06 9.44 13.83
CA TYR A 257 28.09 8.43 13.40
C TYR A 257 26.68 8.73 13.92
N VAL A 258 26.53 9.04 15.21
CA VAL A 258 25.22 9.39 15.77
C VAL A 258 24.72 10.73 15.21
N ALA A 259 25.61 11.70 15.01
CA ALA A 259 25.25 12.97 14.35
C ALA A 259 24.78 12.74 12.91
N PHE A 260 25.40 11.83 12.16
CA PHE A 260 24.95 11.45 10.82
C PHE A 260 23.54 10.84 10.86
N LEU A 261 23.27 9.90 11.77
CA LEU A 261 21.92 9.34 11.93
C LEU A 261 20.88 10.40 12.31
N ARG A 262 21.22 11.32 13.23
CA ARG A 262 20.33 12.42 13.62
C ARG A 262 19.94 13.28 12.41
N ASN A 263 20.86 13.54 11.49
CA ASN A 263 20.63 14.37 10.32
C ASN A 263 19.88 13.68 9.18
N PHE A 264 20.02 12.36 9.01
CA PHE A 264 19.59 11.69 7.77
C PHE A 264 18.65 10.49 7.95
N ASP A 265 18.53 9.94 9.16
CA ASP A 265 17.77 8.71 9.41
C ASP A 265 16.26 8.95 9.56
N LEU A 266 15.64 9.42 8.49
CA LEU A 266 14.20 9.68 8.41
C LEU A 266 13.38 8.38 8.58
N GLU A 267 13.85 7.29 7.97
CA GLU A 267 13.10 6.03 7.93
C GLU A 267 13.01 5.37 9.31
N PHE A 268 14.03 5.48 10.16
CA PHE A 268 13.92 5.03 11.56
C PHE A 268 12.81 5.76 12.32
N ARG A 269 12.66 7.07 12.12
CA ARG A 269 11.61 7.88 12.75
C ARG A 269 10.22 7.42 12.29
N LEU A 270 10.05 7.23 11.00
CA LEU A 270 8.82 6.71 10.40
C LEU A 270 8.49 5.30 10.91
N ARG A 271 9.46 4.38 10.93
CA ARG A 271 9.24 3.02 11.45
C ARG A 271 8.84 3.02 12.92
N ARG A 272 9.46 3.87 13.76
CA ARG A 272 9.11 4.02 15.17
C ARG A 272 7.67 4.50 15.36
N LEU A 273 7.28 5.55 14.63
CA LEU A 273 5.93 6.11 14.72
C LEU A 273 4.89 5.10 14.24
N ARG A 274 5.15 4.39 13.14
CA ARG A 274 4.27 3.32 12.64
C ARG A 274 4.18 2.13 13.60
N PHE A 275 5.29 1.77 14.23
CA PHE A 275 5.30 0.75 15.28
C PHE A 275 4.38 1.13 16.44
N LEU A 276 4.45 2.39 16.87
CA LEU A 276 3.58 2.90 17.93
C LEU A 276 2.09 2.93 17.51
N ILE A 277 1.79 3.37 16.28
CA ILE A 277 0.43 3.34 15.72
C ILE A 277 -0.15 1.92 15.74
N ARG A 278 0.61 0.91 15.29
CA ARG A 278 0.17 -0.49 15.36
C ARG A 278 -0.14 -0.93 16.77
N ARG A 279 0.68 -0.52 17.76
CA ARG A 279 0.43 -0.85 19.16
C ARG A 279 -0.86 -0.20 19.67
N VAL A 280 -1.13 1.05 19.26
CA VAL A 280 -2.39 1.74 19.58
C VAL A 280 -3.59 1.01 18.97
N ASN A 281 -3.50 0.56 17.70
CA ASN A 281 -4.58 -0.18 17.05
C ASN A 281 -4.93 -1.47 17.82
N THR A 282 -3.93 -2.30 18.15
CA THR A 282 -4.13 -3.53 18.93
C THR A 282 -4.75 -3.26 20.31
N MET A 283 -4.36 -2.16 20.96
CA MET A 283 -4.93 -1.77 22.25
C MET A 283 -6.37 -1.24 22.10
N THR A 284 -6.70 -0.63 20.96
CA THR A 284 -8.04 -0.09 20.68
C THR A 284 -9.03 -1.22 20.42
N GLU A 285 -8.62 -2.26 19.69
CA GLU A 285 -9.39 -3.48 19.43
C GLU A 285 -9.76 -4.21 20.73
N THR A 286 -8.86 -4.21 21.72
CA THR A 286 -9.04 -4.92 22.99
C THR A 286 -9.58 -4.04 24.12
N ALA A 287 -9.77 -2.74 23.90
CA ALA A 287 -10.32 -1.83 24.89
C ALA A 287 -11.78 -2.21 25.20
N THR A 288 -12.12 -2.32 26.49
CA THR A 288 -13.47 -2.73 26.92
C THR A 288 -14.38 -1.55 27.30
N ASP A 289 -13.82 -0.38 27.59
CA ASP A 289 -14.57 0.84 27.90
C ASP A 289 -14.39 1.94 26.84
N ASP A 290 -15.43 2.75 26.66
CA ASP A 290 -15.48 3.77 25.61
C ASP A 290 -14.52 4.95 25.85
N ALA A 291 -14.21 5.27 27.12
CA ALA A 291 -13.29 6.36 27.44
C ALA A 291 -11.85 6.00 27.09
N ALA A 292 -11.43 4.76 27.40
CA ALA A 292 -10.17 4.17 26.95
C ALA A 292 -10.07 4.16 25.43
N ARG A 293 -11.11 3.66 24.74
CA ARG A 293 -11.15 3.62 23.28
C ARG A 293 -11.01 5.02 22.67
N ALA A 294 -11.76 6.00 23.18
CA ALA A 294 -11.68 7.39 22.72
C ALA A 294 -10.29 8.00 22.92
N GLY A 295 -9.64 7.71 24.07
CA GLY A 295 -8.26 8.17 24.34
C GLY A 295 -7.24 7.57 23.37
N LEU A 296 -7.37 6.28 23.03
CA LEU A 296 -6.50 5.60 22.07
C LEU A 296 -6.71 6.10 20.63
N GLU A 297 -7.96 6.35 20.22
CA GLU A 297 -8.27 6.95 18.92
C GLU A 297 -7.69 8.38 18.80
N ALA A 298 -7.77 9.18 19.87
CA ALA A 298 -7.13 10.50 19.91
C ALA A 298 -5.59 10.40 19.81
N MET A 299 -4.98 9.43 20.51
CA MET A 299 -3.54 9.13 20.40
C MET A 299 -3.17 8.77 18.96
N LYS A 300 -3.92 7.88 18.32
CA LYS A 300 -3.71 7.44 16.94
C LYS A 300 -3.79 8.62 15.95
N ALA A 301 -4.83 9.44 16.03
CA ALA A 301 -4.97 10.63 15.20
C ALA A 301 -3.77 11.59 15.37
N GLY A 302 -3.36 11.82 16.62
CA GLY A 302 -2.17 12.62 16.93
C GLY A 302 -0.87 12.04 16.37
N LEU A 303 -0.68 10.73 16.44
CA LEU A 303 0.48 10.06 15.85
C LEU A 303 0.53 10.23 14.33
N TYR A 304 -0.60 10.16 13.63
CA TYR A 304 -0.66 10.43 12.20
C TYR A 304 -0.30 11.90 11.87
N ALA A 305 -0.73 12.85 12.70
CA ALA A 305 -0.32 14.24 12.57
C ALA A 305 1.20 14.44 12.77
N ILE A 306 1.84 13.64 13.64
CA ILE A 306 3.31 13.62 13.78
C ILE A 306 3.98 12.98 12.55
N VAL A 307 3.41 11.92 11.98
CA VAL A 307 3.95 11.22 10.80
C VAL A 307 3.94 12.10 9.55
N GLU A 308 2.92 12.95 9.39
CA GLU A 308 2.74 13.72 8.15
C GLU A 308 3.95 14.59 7.76
N PRO A 309 4.51 15.45 8.63
CA PRO A 309 5.71 16.23 8.28
C PRO A 309 6.94 15.38 7.95
N HIS A 310 7.06 14.18 8.52
CA HIS A 310 8.13 13.23 8.16
C HIS A 310 7.93 12.69 6.75
N GLN A 311 6.70 12.32 6.40
CA GLN A 311 6.34 11.83 5.07
C GLN A 311 6.51 12.91 4.00
N GLN A 312 6.19 14.16 4.30
CA GLN A 312 6.41 15.28 3.37
C GLN A 312 7.89 15.38 2.96
N ARG A 313 8.83 15.22 3.90
CA ARG A 313 10.28 15.21 3.63
C ARG A 313 10.75 14.04 2.77
N ARG A 314 9.95 12.97 2.68
CA ARG A 314 10.22 11.84 1.77
C ARG A 314 9.99 12.24 0.31
N GLN A 315 9.06 13.16 0.04
CA GLN A 315 8.66 13.57 -1.31
C GLN A 315 9.76 14.38 -2.02
N PRO A 316 9.99 14.17 -3.34
CA PRO A 316 10.94 14.97 -4.11
C PRO A 316 10.59 16.46 -4.14
N ASP A 317 9.29 16.79 -4.21
CA ASP A 317 8.81 18.16 -4.37
C ASP A 317 8.85 19.00 -3.09
N PHE A 318 9.20 18.38 -1.96
CA PHE A 318 9.46 19.09 -0.71
C PHE A 318 10.65 20.05 -0.83
N PHE A 319 11.63 19.74 -1.70
CA PHE A 319 12.85 20.51 -1.84
C PHE A 319 12.71 21.60 -2.92
N GLY A 320 12.95 22.84 -2.51
CA GLY A 320 12.89 24.02 -3.37
C GLY A 320 14.07 24.15 -4.37
N PRO A 321 14.03 25.17 -5.24
CA PRO A 321 15.01 25.36 -6.32
C PRO A 321 16.47 25.42 -5.85
N THR A 322 16.74 26.07 -4.70
CA THR A 322 18.09 26.17 -4.13
C THR A 322 18.68 24.79 -3.82
N MET A 323 17.88 23.87 -3.28
CA MET A 323 18.37 22.52 -2.99
C MET A 323 18.65 21.74 -4.28
N ARG A 324 17.82 21.92 -5.32
CA ARG A 324 18.04 21.28 -6.63
C ARG A 324 19.34 21.77 -7.28
N GLN A 325 19.67 23.06 -7.15
CA GLN A 325 20.93 23.62 -7.63
C GLN A 325 22.14 23.04 -6.89
N VAL A 326 22.08 22.93 -5.55
CA VAL A 326 23.16 22.31 -4.77
C VAL A 326 23.29 20.82 -5.10
N ALA A 327 22.17 20.11 -5.26
CA ALA A 327 22.15 18.70 -5.64
C ALA A 327 22.76 18.46 -7.03
N ALA A 328 22.63 19.39 -7.98
CA ALA A 328 23.28 19.28 -9.28
C ALA A 328 24.83 19.24 -9.19
N ASN A 329 25.42 19.74 -8.10
CA ASN A 329 26.87 19.71 -7.87
C ASN A 329 27.31 18.58 -6.92
N SER A 330 26.43 17.65 -6.55
CA SER A 330 26.70 16.66 -5.50
C SER A 330 27.82 15.65 -5.83
N ALA A 331 28.13 15.46 -7.12
CA ALA A 331 29.24 14.61 -7.54
C ALA A 331 30.61 15.28 -7.31
N ALA A 332 30.68 16.61 -7.44
CA ALA A 332 31.91 17.37 -7.25
C ALA A 332 32.10 17.81 -5.78
N ASP A 333 31.01 18.18 -5.11
CA ASP A 333 31.02 18.58 -3.70
C ASP A 333 29.92 17.85 -2.90
N PRO A 334 30.14 16.56 -2.57
CA PRO A 334 29.19 15.78 -1.77
C PRO A 334 29.02 16.34 -0.35
N ALA A 335 30.03 17.02 0.21
CA ALA A 335 29.96 17.57 1.55
C ALA A 335 28.97 18.72 1.64
N ALA A 336 29.05 19.70 0.72
CA ALA A 336 28.10 20.82 0.67
C ALA A 336 26.68 20.34 0.36
N ALA A 337 26.54 19.35 -0.53
CA ALA A 337 25.25 18.76 -0.87
C ALA A 337 24.59 18.05 0.32
N LEU A 338 25.35 17.23 1.06
CA LEU A 338 24.84 16.58 2.27
C LEU A 338 24.47 17.59 3.36
N ALA A 339 25.30 18.62 3.57
CA ALA A 339 25.00 19.67 4.55
C ALA A 339 23.74 20.48 4.19
N ALA A 340 23.55 20.81 2.91
CA ALA A 340 22.33 21.46 2.44
C ALA A 340 21.10 20.56 2.60
N LEU A 341 21.24 19.27 2.27
CA LEU A 341 20.17 18.29 2.41
C LEU A 341 19.80 18.08 3.89
N ALA A 342 20.76 17.99 4.81
CA ALA A 342 20.52 17.90 6.25
C ALA A 342 19.71 19.11 6.77
N ARG A 343 20.09 20.33 6.36
CA ARG A 343 19.33 21.55 6.69
C ARG A 343 17.92 21.54 6.10
N GLY A 344 17.77 21.10 4.85
CA GLY A 344 16.48 20.97 4.20
C GLY A 344 15.58 19.94 4.90
N LEU A 345 16.14 18.81 5.31
CA LEU A 345 15.43 17.80 6.09
C LEU A 345 15.08 18.32 7.49
N GLY A 346 15.97 19.03 8.18
CA GLY A 346 15.69 19.62 9.50
C GLY A 346 15.13 18.59 10.50
N LEU A 347 15.71 17.39 10.53
CA LEU A 347 15.17 16.26 11.31
C LEU A 347 15.28 16.49 12.83
N GLU A 348 16.25 17.29 13.29
CA GLU A 348 16.39 17.61 14.71
C GLU A 348 15.24 18.51 15.19
N GLN A 349 14.91 19.56 14.43
CA GLN A 349 13.75 20.40 14.75
C GLN A 349 12.45 19.60 14.69
N LEU A 350 12.39 18.63 13.77
CA LEU A 350 11.25 17.74 13.67
C LEU A 350 11.16 16.77 14.87
N ASP A 351 12.28 16.30 15.40
CA ASP A 351 12.32 15.50 16.63
C ASP A 351 11.79 16.30 17.82
N ASP A 352 12.18 17.58 17.96
CA ASP A 352 11.72 18.46 19.05
C ASP A 352 10.21 18.70 18.98
N ALA A 353 9.69 18.98 17.78
CA ALA A 353 8.25 19.12 17.54
C ALA A 353 7.50 17.81 17.82
N SER A 354 8.08 16.68 17.41
CA SER A 354 7.51 15.35 17.64
C SER A 354 7.46 15.00 19.13
N ASP A 355 8.52 15.29 19.89
CA ASP A 355 8.57 15.05 21.32
C ASP A 355 7.54 15.90 22.06
N THR A 356 7.38 17.17 21.67
CA THR A 356 6.36 18.08 22.22
C THR A 356 4.96 17.52 21.99
N ALA A 357 4.65 17.13 20.75
CA ALA A 357 3.36 16.52 20.41
C ALA A 357 3.15 15.19 21.14
N MET A 358 4.17 14.32 21.19
CA MET A 358 4.11 13.01 21.83
C MET A 358 3.83 13.14 23.34
N VAL A 359 4.48 14.09 24.02
CA VAL A 359 4.22 14.37 25.44
C VAL A 359 2.78 14.81 25.67
N ALA A 360 2.24 15.67 24.81
CA ALA A 360 0.84 16.09 24.88
C ALA A 360 -0.12 14.91 24.70
N LEU A 361 0.16 14.01 23.75
CA LEU A 361 -0.65 12.81 23.53
C LEU A 361 -0.60 11.86 24.72
N PHE A 362 0.59 11.59 25.28
CA PHE A 362 0.71 10.80 26.51
C PHE A 362 -0.02 11.45 27.69
N ALA A 363 -0.02 12.77 27.79
CA ALA A 363 -0.74 13.48 28.84
C ALA A 363 -2.26 13.37 28.72
N GLY A 364 -2.77 13.23 27.49
CA GLY A 364 -4.19 13.05 27.15
C GLY A 364 -4.74 11.64 27.38
N LEU A 365 -3.89 10.62 27.52
CA LEU A 365 -4.31 9.26 27.87
C LEU A 365 -4.70 9.16 29.36
N PRO A 366 -5.98 8.89 29.69
CA PRO A 366 -6.43 8.82 31.08
C PRO A 366 -5.88 7.57 31.79
N ASP A 367 -5.88 6.43 31.11
CA ASP A 367 -5.37 5.18 31.66
C ASP A 367 -3.83 5.18 31.72
N ARG A 368 -3.31 5.02 32.95
CA ARG A 368 -1.89 4.91 33.22
C ARG A 368 -1.27 3.63 32.65
N SER A 369 -2.01 2.52 32.66
CA SER A 369 -1.55 1.25 32.11
C SER A 369 -1.28 1.40 30.61
N GLN A 370 -2.26 1.90 29.86
CA GLN A 370 -2.13 2.16 28.42
C GLN A 370 -0.97 3.11 28.10
N ARG A 371 -0.88 4.23 28.84
CA ARG A 371 0.23 5.18 28.68
C ARG A 371 1.58 4.51 28.91
N ASN A 372 1.70 3.68 29.94
CA ASN A 372 2.94 2.96 30.24
C ASN A 372 3.30 1.95 29.15
N THR A 373 2.33 1.19 28.65
CA THR A 373 2.52 0.26 27.53
C THR A 373 3.01 0.98 26.28
N LEU A 374 2.41 2.11 25.92
CA LEU A 374 2.80 2.89 24.75
C LEU A 374 4.16 3.59 24.94
N LEU A 375 4.47 4.07 26.15
CA LEU A 375 5.77 4.65 26.47
C LEU A 375 6.89 3.60 26.38
N ARG A 376 6.64 2.38 26.87
CA ARG A 376 7.55 1.23 26.69
C ARG A 376 7.75 0.89 25.22
N ALA A 377 6.67 0.79 24.45
CA ALA A 377 6.76 0.54 23.01
C ALA A 377 7.59 1.61 22.27
N TYR A 378 7.39 2.88 22.62
CA TYR A 378 8.11 4.00 22.01
C TYR A 378 9.61 4.00 22.37
N LEU A 379 9.95 3.79 23.65
CA LEU A 379 11.35 3.73 24.12
C LEU A 379 12.05 2.44 23.72
N GLY A 380 11.32 1.34 23.59
CA GLY A 380 11.81 0.01 23.24
C GLY A 380 12.06 -0.19 21.74
N PHE A 381 11.49 0.67 20.90
CA PHE A 381 11.64 0.58 19.45
C PHE A 381 13.09 0.36 18.94
N PRO A 382 14.14 1.00 19.49
CA PRO A 382 15.51 0.74 19.05
C PRO A 382 15.93 -0.74 19.16
N PHE A 383 15.45 -1.48 20.16
CA PHE A 383 15.74 -2.90 20.32
C PHE A 383 15.06 -3.72 19.23
N PHE A 384 13.78 -3.44 18.95
CA PHE A 384 13.04 -4.08 17.87
C PHE A 384 13.67 -3.73 16.52
N ASP A 385 14.04 -2.47 16.25
CA ASP A 385 14.64 -2.09 14.97
C ASP A 385 15.98 -2.80 14.71
N ILE A 386 16.80 -3.01 15.75
CA ILE A 386 18.05 -3.79 15.64
C ILE A 386 17.78 -5.22 15.17
N ALA A 387 16.77 -5.88 15.73
CA ALA A 387 16.42 -7.26 15.36
C ALA A 387 15.69 -7.35 14.01
N MET A 388 14.82 -6.38 13.71
CA MET A 388 13.88 -6.48 12.60
C MET A 388 14.42 -5.88 11.30
N LEU A 389 15.19 -4.79 11.35
CA LEU A 389 15.68 -4.12 10.13
C LEU A 389 16.45 -5.06 9.18
N PRO A 390 17.33 -5.96 9.66
CA PRO A 390 18.00 -6.93 8.80
C PRO A 390 17.06 -7.96 8.16
N LEU A 391 15.92 -8.25 8.79
CA LEU A 391 14.94 -9.22 8.32
C LEU A 391 13.96 -8.64 7.27
N LEU A 392 13.86 -7.31 7.18
CA LEU A 392 12.93 -6.60 6.29
C LEU A 392 13.49 -6.38 4.86
N GLN A 393 14.68 -6.88 4.54
CA GLN A 393 15.31 -6.61 3.25
C GLN A 393 14.62 -7.33 2.07
N GLY A 394 14.24 -6.56 1.04
CA GLY A 394 13.92 -7.08 -0.29
C GLY A 394 12.44 -7.10 -0.68
N GLU A 395 11.49 -6.95 0.26
CA GLU A 395 10.07 -7.22 -0.03
C GLU A 395 9.16 -5.96 -0.06
N GLY A 396 9.72 -4.76 0.05
CA GLY A 396 8.90 -3.53 0.07
C GLY A 396 7.94 -3.47 1.27
N VAL A 397 8.21 -4.25 2.31
CA VAL A 397 7.49 -4.30 3.59
C VAL A 397 7.93 -3.08 4.42
N ASP A 398 7.54 -1.90 3.95
CA ASP A 398 7.59 -0.67 4.76
C ASP A 398 6.50 -0.68 5.86
N GLU A 399 5.56 -1.64 5.78
CA GLU A 399 4.37 -1.78 6.63
C GLU A 399 4.15 -3.24 7.03
N PHE A 400 3.97 -3.50 8.33
CA PHE A 400 3.69 -4.83 8.91
C PHE A 400 2.18 -5.16 8.87
N ASP A 401 1.49 -4.67 7.85
CA ASP A 401 0.05 -4.84 7.72
C ASP A 401 -0.19 -5.98 6.72
N GLU A 402 -0.94 -6.99 7.15
CA GLU A 402 -1.29 -8.12 6.30
C GLU A 402 -2.11 -7.65 5.10
N ILE A 403 -1.76 -8.13 3.90
CA ILE A 403 -2.57 -7.88 2.71
C ILE A 403 -3.56 -9.03 2.61
N LYS A 404 -4.84 -8.75 2.89
CA LYS A 404 -5.91 -9.74 2.74
C LYS A 404 -6.22 -9.92 1.25
N VAL A 405 -6.67 -11.11 0.87
CA VAL A 405 -7.08 -11.41 -0.51
C VAL A 405 -8.58 -11.66 -0.51
N ASP A 406 -9.29 -10.98 -1.41
CA ASP A 406 -10.72 -11.18 -1.63
C ASP A 406 -11.01 -11.52 -3.09
N ARG A 407 -11.98 -12.42 -3.27
CA ARG A 407 -12.48 -12.82 -4.57
C ARG A 407 -13.87 -12.25 -4.81
N LEU A 408 -14.07 -11.71 -6.02
CA LEU A 408 -15.38 -11.36 -6.57
C LEU A 408 -15.77 -12.45 -7.57
N SER A 409 -16.64 -13.36 -7.15
CA SER A 409 -17.10 -14.50 -7.95
C SER A 409 -18.58 -14.77 -7.73
N PRO A 410 -19.31 -15.28 -8.74
CA PRO A 410 -20.68 -15.77 -8.57
C PRO A 410 -20.80 -16.85 -7.48
N ASP A 411 -19.78 -17.67 -7.26
CA ASP A 411 -19.81 -18.72 -6.22
C ASP A 411 -19.78 -18.16 -4.79
N ASP A 412 -19.25 -16.94 -4.63
CA ASP A 412 -19.13 -16.27 -3.34
C ASP A 412 -20.34 -15.37 -3.05
N ALA A 413 -21.20 -15.11 -4.04
CA ALA A 413 -22.40 -14.28 -3.95
C ALA A 413 -23.65 -15.15 -3.74
N LEU A 414 -24.00 -15.39 -2.48
CA LEU A 414 -24.98 -16.41 -2.12
C LEU A 414 -26.40 -15.87 -1.97
N SER A 415 -26.58 -14.56 -1.77
CA SER A 415 -27.86 -13.96 -1.35
C SER A 415 -28.99 -14.19 -2.37
N LEU A 416 -28.68 -14.20 -3.66
CA LEU A 416 -29.65 -14.37 -4.75
C LEU A 416 -29.44 -15.68 -5.55
N ARG A 417 -28.78 -16.67 -4.94
CA ARG A 417 -28.43 -17.93 -5.63
C ARG A 417 -29.67 -18.74 -6.04
N SER A 418 -30.73 -18.71 -5.23
CA SER A 418 -32.01 -19.39 -5.48
C SER A 418 -32.71 -18.89 -6.75
N VAL A 419 -32.48 -17.64 -7.15
CA VAL A 419 -33.09 -17.01 -8.34
C VAL A 419 -32.14 -16.90 -9.52
N GLY A 420 -31.02 -17.62 -9.50
CA GLY A 420 -30.13 -17.77 -10.64
C GLY A 420 -28.75 -17.14 -10.52
N GLY A 421 -28.40 -16.55 -9.36
CA GLY A 421 -27.10 -15.88 -9.15
C GLY A 421 -25.87 -16.78 -9.36
N GLY A 422 -26.03 -18.10 -9.32
CA GLY A 422 -24.91 -19.02 -9.58
C GLY A 422 -24.57 -19.29 -11.05
N LYS A 423 -25.31 -18.75 -12.04
CA LYS A 423 -25.19 -19.19 -13.45
C LYS A 423 -25.09 -18.01 -14.43
N LEU A 424 -23.87 -17.61 -14.78
CA LEU A 424 -23.64 -16.64 -15.86
C LEU A 424 -23.80 -17.30 -17.24
N LYS A 425 -24.57 -16.68 -18.15
CA LYS A 425 -24.85 -17.21 -19.50
C LYS A 425 -23.64 -17.09 -20.42
N GLY A 426 -22.82 -16.06 -20.23
CA GLY A 426 -21.56 -15.85 -20.92
C GLY A 426 -20.48 -16.86 -20.57
N ALA A 427 -20.67 -17.69 -19.53
CA ALA A 427 -19.77 -18.80 -19.26
C ALA A 427 -19.78 -19.88 -20.36
N GLN A 428 -20.85 -19.93 -21.16
CA GLN A 428 -20.98 -20.76 -22.36
C GLN A 428 -19.98 -20.32 -23.46
N PHE A 429 -19.72 -21.20 -24.44
CA PHE A 429 -18.80 -20.94 -25.57
C PHE A 429 -17.41 -20.45 -25.12
N SER A 430 -16.75 -21.18 -24.22
CA SER A 430 -15.40 -20.83 -23.73
C SER A 430 -15.26 -19.40 -23.18
N ALA A 431 -16.31 -18.87 -22.53
CA ALA A 431 -16.39 -17.50 -21.97
C ALA A 431 -16.84 -16.41 -22.94
N PHE A 432 -17.22 -16.76 -24.17
CA PHE A 432 -17.62 -15.80 -25.19
C PHE A 432 -19.12 -15.76 -25.47
N GLY A 433 -19.95 -16.56 -24.79
CA GLY A 433 -21.38 -16.67 -25.08
C GLY A 433 -22.13 -15.33 -25.05
N ALA A 434 -21.73 -14.43 -24.17
CA ALA A 434 -22.33 -13.09 -24.07
C ALA A 434 -22.03 -12.20 -25.31
N PHE A 435 -20.94 -12.43 -26.06
CA PHE A 435 -20.69 -11.63 -27.26
C PHE A 435 -21.68 -11.91 -28.39
N PHE A 436 -22.28 -13.11 -28.41
CA PHE A 436 -23.18 -13.54 -29.48
C PHE A 436 -24.66 -13.23 -29.23
N SER A 437 -25.03 -12.84 -28.00
CA SER A 437 -26.43 -12.55 -27.65
C SER A 437 -26.54 -11.31 -26.77
N ARG A 438 -27.34 -10.34 -27.23
CA ARG A 438 -27.67 -9.14 -26.43
C ARG A 438 -28.34 -9.53 -25.11
N ALA A 439 -29.25 -10.49 -25.13
CA ALA A 439 -29.89 -11.01 -23.93
C ALA A 439 -28.89 -11.60 -22.93
N TYR A 440 -27.83 -12.26 -23.41
CA TYR A 440 -26.80 -12.81 -22.53
C TYR A 440 -25.91 -11.70 -21.95
N ARG A 441 -25.62 -10.64 -22.70
CA ARG A 441 -24.91 -9.46 -22.15
C ARG A 441 -25.72 -8.78 -21.06
N GLU A 442 -26.99 -8.50 -21.31
CA GLU A 442 -27.86 -7.83 -20.35
C GLU A 442 -28.03 -8.68 -19.08
N HIS A 443 -28.19 -10.00 -19.24
CA HIS A 443 -28.23 -10.96 -18.15
C HIS A 443 -26.96 -10.91 -17.28
N ASP A 444 -25.79 -11.13 -17.89
CA ASP A 444 -24.53 -11.21 -17.15
C ASP A 444 -24.09 -9.84 -16.60
N TYR A 445 -24.46 -8.75 -17.28
CA TYR A 445 -24.24 -7.39 -16.80
C TYR A 445 -25.02 -7.15 -15.49
N LEU A 446 -26.30 -7.50 -15.46
CA LEU A 446 -27.12 -7.33 -14.26
C LEU A 446 -26.57 -8.19 -13.10
N TRP A 447 -26.28 -9.46 -13.36
CA TRP A 447 -25.68 -10.33 -12.34
C TRP A 447 -24.32 -9.87 -11.86
N GLY A 448 -23.46 -9.40 -12.77
CA GLY A 448 -22.14 -8.84 -12.40
C GLY A 448 -22.27 -7.66 -11.45
N ARG A 449 -23.28 -6.80 -11.63
CA ARG A 449 -23.56 -5.69 -10.72
C ARG A 449 -24.08 -6.16 -9.36
N LEU A 450 -25.00 -7.13 -9.35
CA LEU A 450 -25.55 -7.69 -8.11
C LEU A 450 -24.47 -8.41 -7.29
N HIS A 451 -23.69 -9.30 -7.91
CA HIS A 451 -22.58 -9.98 -7.24
C HIS A 451 -21.50 -9.01 -6.77
N GLY A 452 -21.16 -8.01 -7.60
CA GLY A 452 -20.21 -6.97 -7.24
C GLY A 452 -20.67 -6.20 -5.99
N ALA A 453 -21.94 -5.80 -5.93
CA ALA A 453 -22.49 -5.11 -4.76
C ALA A 453 -22.45 -5.97 -3.51
N GLU A 454 -22.92 -7.23 -3.59
CA GLU A 454 -22.91 -8.15 -2.45
C GLU A 454 -21.50 -8.32 -1.86
N ARG A 455 -20.54 -8.62 -2.73
CA ARG A 455 -19.17 -8.90 -2.32
C ARG A 455 -18.46 -7.64 -1.81
N LEU A 456 -18.70 -6.47 -2.40
CA LEU A 456 -18.15 -5.22 -1.89
C LEU A 456 -18.71 -4.87 -0.50
N ILE A 457 -20.01 -5.09 -0.28
CA ILE A 457 -20.63 -4.91 1.05
C ILE A 457 -19.99 -5.86 2.07
N ASP A 458 -19.80 -7.14 1.72
CA ASP A 458 -19.16 -8.12 2.60
C ASP A 458 -17.70 -7.75 2.92
N ILE A 459 -16.95 -7.29 1.92
CA ILE A 459 -15.57 -6.84 2.10
C ILE A 459 -15.52 -5.68 3.10
N VAL A 460 -16.38 -4.66 2.92
CA VAL A 460 -16.44 -3.51 3.83
C VAL A 460 -16.88 -3.93 5.24
N ALA A 461 -17.88 -4.80 5.36
CA ALA A 461 -18.33 -5.31 6.65
C ALA A 461 -17.22 -6.11 7.37
N SER A 462 -16.40 -6.86 6.63
CA SER A 462 -15.27 -7.62 7.19
C SER A 462 -14.06 -6.76 7.58
N ALA A 463 -14.10 -5.45 7.33
CA ALA A 463 -13.10 -4.51 7.81
C ALA A 463 -13.41 -3.97 9.22
N LEU A 464 -14.54 -4.36 9.81
CA LEU A 464 -14.86 -4.04 11.20
C LEU A 464 -13.87 -4.72 12.17
N PRO A 465 -13.57 -4.10 13.34
CA PRO A 465 -12.70 -4.69 14.34
C PRO A 465 -13.17 -6.07 14.82
N ASP A 466 -12.25 -6.90 15.30
CA ASP A 466 -12.56 -8.22 15.84
C ASP A 466 -13.62 -8.13 16.96
N GLY A 467 -14.69 -8.92 16.84
CA GLY A 467 -15.84 -8.90 17.76
C GLY A 467 -16.91 -7.85 17.44
N ALA A 468 -16.64 -6.90 16.54
CA ALA A 468 -17.65 -6.00 15.97
C ALA A 468 -18.23 -6.62 14.69
N MET A 469 -19.33 -7.36 14.82
CA MET A 469 -20.07 -7.89 13.67
C MET A 469 -21.39 -7.14 13.50
N LEU A 470 -21.72 -6.79 12.27
CA LEU A 470 -23.09 -6.36 11.95
C LEU A 470 -24.04 -7.54 12.20
N PRO A 471 -25.21 -7.30 12.80
CA PRO A 471 -26.25 -8.32 12.86
C PRO A 471 -26.57 -8.81 11.44
N ALA A 472 -26.78 -10.13 11.29
CA ALA A 472 -27.00 -10.75 9.99
C ALA A 472 -28.19 -10.11 9.25
N GLU A 473 -29.25 -9.74 9.97
CA GLU A 473 -30.42 -9.05 9.42
C GLU A 473 -30.09 -7.66 8.90
N THR A 474 -29.25 -6.90 9.60
CA THR A 474 -28.80 -5.58 9.16
C THR A 474 -27.99 -5.68 7.87
N LEU A 475 -27.04 -6.62 7.81
CA LEU A 475 -26.23 -6.85 6.61
C LEU A 475 -27.09 -7.30 5.43
N ALA A 476 -28.06 -8.19 5.66
CA ALA A 476 -29.01 -8.63 4.65
C ALA A 476 -29.92 -7.48 4.16
N GLY A 477 -30.33 -6.58 5.06
CA GLY A 477 -31.07 -5.36 4.72
C GLY A 477 -30.28 -4.45 3.78
N ILE A 478 -29.02 -4.15 4.13
CA ILE A 478 -28.13 -3.32 3.30
C ILE A 478 -27.95 -3.92 1.90
N LYS A 479 -27.74 -5.24 1.82
CA LYS A 479 -27.63 -5.95 0.53
C LYS A 479 -28.92 -5.84 -0.29
N ARG A 480 -30.08 -6.07 0.33
CA ARG A 480 -31.38 -5.98 -0.33
C ARG A 480 -31.65 -4.58 -0.89
N ASP A 481 -31.35 -3.54 -0.12
CA ASP A 481 -31.50 -2.15 -0.57
C ASP A 481 -30.60 -1.84 -1.77
N ALA A 482 -29.35 -2.32 -1.74
CA ALA A 482 -28.43 -2.19 -2.86
C ALA A 482 -28.92 -2.95 -4.12
N PHE A 483 -29.46 -4.16 -3.95
CA PHE A 483 -30.01 -4.94 -5.06
C PHE A 483 -31.22 -4.25 -5.69
N ARG A 484 -32.18 -3.77 -4.88
CA ARG A 484 -33.34 -3.01 -5.36
C ARG A 484 -32.91 -1.78 -6.16
N ALA A 485 -31.99 -0.99 -5.61
CA ALA A 485 -31.47 0.19 -6.30
C ALA A 485 -30.80 -0.15 -7.65
N ILE A 486 -30.10 -1.28 -7.75
CA ILE A 486 -29.51 -1.75 -9.01
C ILE A 486 -30.60 -2.17 -10.00
N VAL A 487 -31.57 -2.97 -9.57
CA VAL A 487 -32.66 -3.44 -10.43
C VAL A 487 -33.46 -2.26 -10.97
N ASP A 488 -33.83 -1.30 -10.12
CA ASP A 488 -34.58 -0.10 -10.50
C ASP A 488 -33.83 0.75 -11.52
N ALA A 489 -32.51 0.96 -11.31
CA ALA A 489 -31.69 1.76 -12.20
C ALA A 489 -31.50 1.12 -13.60
N GLU A 490 -31.64 -0.19 -13.71
CA GLU A 490 -31.37 -0.94 -14.94
C GLU A 490 -32.65 -1.39 -15.68
N ARG A 491 -33.81 -1.40 -15.01
CA ARG A 491 -35.08 -1.90 -15.56
C ARG A 491 -35.43 -1.31 -16.91
N GLU A 492 -35.31 0.01 -17.07
CA GLU A 492 -35.66 0.70 -18.32
C GLU A 492 -34.65 0.45 -19.46
N LYS A 493 -33.44 -0.01 -19.12
CA LYS A 493 -32.33 -0.19 -20.07
C LYS A 493 -32.20 -1.63 -20.55
N LEU A 494 -32.54 -2.60 -19.71
CA LEU A 494 -32.36 -4.03 -19.96
C LEU A 494 -33.62 -4.66 -20.56
N THR A 495 -33.85 -4.43 -21.85
CA THR A 495 -35.07 -4.85 -22.56
C THR A 495 -35.13 -6.34 -22.89
N MET A 496 -34.03 -7.08 -22.78
CA MET A 496 -33.91 -8.47 -23.23
C MET A 496 -33.96 -9.51 -22.09
N VAL A 497 -34.18 -9.07 -20.84
CA VAL A 497 -34.23 -9.94 -19.65
C VAL A 497 -35.44 -9.68 -18.72
N PRO A 498 -36.66 -9.50 -19.25
CA PRO A 498 -37.83 -9.15 -18.43
C PRO A 498 -38.18 -10.24 -17.40
N GLU A 499 -38.02 -11.52 -17.73
CA GLU A 499 -38.27 -12.63 -16.82
C GLU A 499 -37.32 -12.63 -15.63
N LEU A 500 -36.05 -12.26 -15.84
CA LEU A 500 -35.07 -12.13 -14.75
C LEU A 500 -35.44 -10.97 -13.83
N LEU A 501 -35.84 -9.82 -14.39
CA LEU A 501 -36.27 -8.67 -13.60
C LEU A 501 -37.48 -9.03 -12.73
N ALA A 502 -38.47 -9.71 -13.29
CA ALA A 502 -39.64 -10.18 -12.53
C ALA A 502 -39.27 -11.18 -11.42
N ALA A 503 -38.35 -12.11 -11.68
CA ALA A 503 -37.86 -13.05 -10.68
C ALA A 503 -37.08 -12.35 -9.54
N LEU A 504 -36.31 -11.30 -9.87
CA LEU A 504 -35.61 -10.49 -8.89
C LEU A 504 -36.57 -9.67 -8.04
N ASP A 505 -37.63 -9.10 -8.63
CA ASP A 505 -38.67 -8.37 -7.88
C ASP A 505 -39.30 -9.26 -6.81
N ALA A 506 -39.73 -10.46 -7.19
CA ALA A 506 -40.33 -11.42 -6.26
C ALA A 506 -39.38 -11.89 -5.15
N ALA A 507 -38.07 -11.91 -5.42
CA ALA A 507 -37.06 -12.29 -4.42
C ALA A 507 -36.63 -11.14 -3.52
N LEU A 508 -36.87 -9.89 -3.96
CA LEU A 508 -36.46 -8.69 -3.25
C LEU A 508 -37.61 -8.02 -2.50
N GLU A 509 -38.88 -8.40 -2.71
CA GLU A 509 -40.03 -8.05 -1.87
C GLU A 509 -39.79 -8.43 -0.39
#